data_AF-A0A3C0QKN4-F1
#
_entry.id   AF-A0A3C0QKN4-F1
#
_cell.length_a   1.000
_cell.length_b   1.000
_cell.length_c   1.000
_cell.angle_alpha   90.00
_cell.angle_beta   90.00
_cell.angle_gamma   90.00
#
_symmetry.space_group_name_H-M   'P 1'
#
loop_
_entity.id
_entity.type
_entity.pdbx_description
1 polymer ?
#
loop_
_entity_poly.entity_id
_entity_poly.type
_entity_poly.pdbx_seq_one_letter_code
_entity_poly.pdbx_strand_id
1 'polypeptide(L)'
;MVGKTLAGKIDSGTLPKSIEKYGSDLESVFVEITDLRKEFKGRADDIPGSAVGLYSYYKRLKQGLQQFMCGARKFALNYIDRDDILSLTKEAAYVSGIPYLMDYDSNEIKEILK
;
A
#
# COMPACT_ATOMS: atom_id res chain seq x y z
N MET A 1 12.00 11.90 -3.13
CA MET A 1 11.16 10.90 -2.45
C MET A 1 10.76 11.44 -1.08
N VAL A 2 9.49 11.33 -0.70
CA VAL A 2 8.92 11.98 0.50
C VAL A 2 9.66 11.60 1.79
N GLY A 3 10.07 10.32 1.94
CA GLY A 3 10.83 9.86 3.11
C GLY A 3 12.16 10.59 3.33
N LYS A 4 12.93 10.81 2.25
CA LYS A 4 14.19 11.59 2.31
C LYS A 4 13.94 13.04 2.72
N THR A 5 12.90 13.65 2.15
CA THR A 5 12.56 15.04 2.42
C THR A 5 12.08 15.24 3.85
N LEU A 6 11.29 14.31 4.39
CA LEU A 6 10.82 14.37 5.77
C LEU A 6 11.96 14.13 6.76
N ALA A 7 12.84 13.15 6.52
CA ALA A 7 14.03 12.94 7.34
C ALA A 7 14.90 14.20 7.43
N GLY A 8 15.21 14.84 6.29
CA GLY A 8 15.98 16.09 6.31
C GLY A 8 15.25 17.26 6.97
N LYS A 9 13.91 17.28 6.96
CA LYS A 9 13.11 18.28 7.69
C LYS A 9 13.05 18.04 9.20
N ILE A 10 13.09 16.78 9.63
CA ILE A 10 13.28 16.38 11.03
C ILE A 10 14.64 16.87 11.50
N ASP A 11 15.71 16.55 10.77
CA ASP A 11 17.09 16.93 11.13
C ASP A 11 17.29 18.45 11.21
N SER A 12 16.61 19.21 10.35
CA SER A 12 16.66 20.68 10.33
C SER A 12 15.64 21.36 11.24
N GLY A 13 14.76 20.61 11.91
CA GLY A 13 13.69 21.16 12.75
C GLY A 13 12.65 21.99 11.99
N THR A 14 12.51 21.81 10.67
CA THR A 14 11.60 22.59 9.80
C THR A 14 10.41 21.76 9.31
N LEU A 15 9.87 20.92 10.19
CA LEU A 15 8.70 20.10 9.90
C LEU A 15 7.47 20.98 9.60
N PRO A 16 6.65 20.62 8.59
CA PRO A 16 5.37 21.29 8.39
C PRO A 16 4.47 21.08 9.62
N LYS A 17 3.74 22.12 10.04
CA LYS A 17 2.80 22.06 11.18
C LYS A 17 1.78 20.91 11.08
N SER A 18 1.43 20.51 9.86
CA SER A 18 0.53 19.38 9.61
C SER A 18 1.10 18.03 10.06
N ILE A 19 2.42 17.92 10.16
CA ILE A 19 3.15 16.71 10.59
C ILE A 19 3.65 16.87 12.02
N GLU A 20 4.10 18.07 12.40
CA GLU A 20 4.61 18.40 13.74
C GLU A 20 3.63 18.05 14.86
N LYS A 21 2.31 18.10 14.60
CA LYS A 21 1.27 17.66 15.55
C LYS A 21 1.37 16.18 15.95
N TYR A 22 2.06 15.35 15.15
CA TYR A 22 2.30 13.95 15.45
C TYR A 22 3.64 13.72 16.16
N GLY A 23 4.48 14.77 16.24
CA GLY A 23 5.79 14.79 16.90
C GLY A 23 6.88 15.35 15.98
N SER A 24 8.09 15.46 16.51
CA SER A 24 9.23 16.13 15.86
C SER A 24 10.41 15.21 15.56
N ASP A 25 10.37 13.95 15.99
CA ASP A 25 11.41 12.96 15.78
C ASP A 25 11.00 11.87 14.77
N LEU A 26 11.97 11.06 14.35
CA LEU A 26 11.76 10.01 13.35
C LEU A 26 10.76 8.94 13.81
N GLU A 27 10.67 8.64 15.11
CA GLU A 27 9.75 7.63 15.66
C GLU A 27 8.31 8.11 15.69
N SER A 28 8.13 9.36 16.08
CA SER A 28 6.83 10.03 16.04
C SER A 28 6.29 10.17 14.62
N VAL A 29 7.16 10.46 13.65
CA VAL A 29 6.75 10.67 12.25
C VAL A 29 6.61 9.35 11.47
N PHE A 30 7.46 8.35 11.75
CA PHE A 30 7.43 7.04 11.11
C PHE A 30 7.17 5.94 12.14
N VAL A 31 5.90 5.59 12.35
CA VAL A 31 5.46 4.49 13.24
C VAL A 31 6.27 3.20 13.08
N GLU A 32 6.70 2.91 11.86
CA GLU A 32 7.40 1.68 11.48
C GLU A 32 8.83 1.56 11.97
N ILE A 33 9.45 2.67 12.39
CA ILE A 33 10.81 2.63 12.93
C ILE A 33 10.87 1.81 14.22
N THR A 34 9.77 1.73 14.98
CA THR A 34 9.69 0.92 16.21
C THR A 34 9.92 -0.56 15.94
N ASP A 35 9.32 -1.07 14.86
CA ASP A 35 9.48 -2.46 14.44
C ASP A 35 10.89 -2.68 13.87
N LEU A 36 11.41 -1.73 13.08
CA LEU A 36 12.79 -1.78 12.57
C LEU A 36 13.83 -1.74 13.69
N ARG A 37 13.63 -0.96 14.76
CA ARG A 37 14.51 -0.96 15.93
C ARG A 37 14.51 -2.28 16.66
N LYS A 38 13.38 -2.97 16.75
CA LYS A 38 13.33 -4.32 17.34
C LYS A 38 14.10 -5.33 16.50
N GLU A 39 13.97 -5.25 15.18
CA GLU A 39 14.60 -6.17 14.24
C GLU A 39 16.11 -5.92 14.09
N PHE A 40 16.51 -4.67 13.86
CA PHE A 40 17.89 -4.28 13.56
C PHE A 40 18.68 -3.79 14.79
N LYS A 41 18.02 -3.61 15.95
CA LYS A 41 18.62 -3.19 17.22
C LYS A 41 19.46 -1.92 17.02
N GLY A 42 20.72 -1.92 17.47
CA GLY A 42 21.64 -0.77 17.35
C GLY A 42 22.00 -0.37 15.92
N ARG A 43 21.62 -1.15 14.90
CA ARG A 43 21.83 -0.80 13.48
C ARG A 43 20.65 -0.06 12.87
N ALA A 44 19.55 0.11 13.60
CA ALA A 44 18.38 0.82 13.08
C ALA A 44 18.67 2.30 12.81
N ASP A 45 19.59 2.91 13.56
CA ASP A 45 20.04 4.29 13.36
C ASP A 45 20.86 4.46 12.06
N ASP A 46 21.44 3.38 11.53
CA ASP A 46 22.15 3.39 10.24
C ASP A 46 21.18 3.38 9.04
N ILE A 47 19.88 3.13 9.27
CA ILE A 47 18.89 3.03 8.20
C ILE A 47 18.52 4.43 7.72
N PRO A 48 18.73 4.76 6.42
CA PRO A 48 18.35 6.07 5.90
C PRO A 48 16.85 6.29 6.02
N GLY A 49 16.41 7.48 6.44
CA GLY A 49 14.98 7.80 6.55
C GLY A 49 14.19 7.63 5.23
N SER A 50 14.86 7.68 4.08
CA SER A 50 14.26 7.30 2.79
C SER A 50 13.88 5.82 2.70
N ALA A 51 14.71 4.94 3.24
CA ALA A 51 14.44 3.51 3.29
C ALA A 51 13.31 3.21 4.28
N VAL A 52 13.28 3.89 5.43
CA VAL A 52 12.17 3.81 6.40
C VAL A 52 10.85 4.20 5.73
N GLY A 53 10.83 5.34 5.02
CA GLY A 53 9.63 5.77 4.31
C GLY A 53 9.15 4.79 3.23
N LEU A 54 10.06 4.14 2.51
CA LEU A 54 9.73 3.12 1.52
C LEU A 54 9.20 1.84 2.19
N TYR A 55 9.83 1.41 3.28
CA TYR A 55 9.38 0.27 4.08
C TYR A 55 7.95 0.49 4.61
N SER A 56 7.67 1.67 5.16
CA SER A 56 6.32 2.01 5.63
C SER A 56 5.28 1.96 4.50
N TYR A 57 5.65 2.43 3.31
CA TYR A 57 4.78 2.36 2.14
C TYR A 57 4.48 0.90 1.75
N TYR A 58 5.49 0.02 1.72
CA TYR A 58 5.29 -1.39 1.43
C TYR A 58 4.44 -2.10 2.49
N LYS A 59 4.58 -1.76 3.78
CA LYS A 59 3.72 -2.34 4.82
C LYS A 59 2.25 -1.96 4.61
N ARG A 60 1.99 -0.70 4.24
CA ARG A 60 0.62 -0.25 3.87
C ARG A 60 0.10 -0.98 2.63
N LEU A 61 0.94 -1.16 1.61
CA LEU A 61 0.58 -1.91 0.41
C LEU A 61 0.26 -3.36 0.73
N LYS A 62 1.10 -4.03 1.53
CA LYS A 62 0.87 -5.39 2.03
C LYS A 62 -0.46 -5.50 2.75
N GLN A 63 -0.76 -4.57 3.66
CA GLN A 63 -2.03 -4.57 4.40
C GLN A 63 -3.23 -4.44 3.46
N GLY A 64 -3.20 -3.50 2.50
CA GLY A 64 -4.27 -3.33 1.52
C GLY A 64 -4.46 -4.57 0.64
N LEU A 65 -3.37 -5.18 0.19
CA LEU A 65 -3.42 -6.42 -0.58
C LEU A 65 -4.03 -7.57 0.25
N GLN A 66 -3.64 -7.71 1.51
CA GLN A 66 -4.21 -8.72 2.42
C GLN A 66 -5.71 -8.49 2.67
N GLN A 67 -6.16 -7.24 2.80
CA GLN A 67 -7.58 -6.91 2.91
C GLN A 67 -8.35 -7.30 1.64
N PHE A 68 -7.79 -6.98 0.47
CA PHE A 68 -8.37 -7.37 -0.81
C PHE A 68 -8.44 -8.90 -0.98
N MET A 69 -7.33 -9.60 -0.71
CA MET A 69 -7.25 -11.06 -0.67
C MET A 69 -8.28 -11.70 0.26
N CYS A 70 -8.50 -11.12 1.44
CA CYS A 70 -9.53 -11.57 2.38
C CYS A 70 -10.94 -11.40 1.79
N GLY A 71 -11.21 -10.26 1.15
CA GLY A 71 -12.48 -10.01 0.46
C GLY A 71 -12.76 -11.00 -0.67
N ALA A 72 -11.72 -11.34 -1.45
CA ALA A 72 -11.79 -12.35 -2.51
C ALA A 72 -11.69 -13.81 -1.99
N ARG A 73 -11.44 -14.01 -0.68
CA ARG A 73 -11.22 -15.32 -0.03
C ARG A 73 -10.05 -16.11 -0.62
N LYS A 74 -9.02 -15.41 -1.09
CA LYS A 74 -7.81 -15.97 -1.72
C LYS A 74 -6.60 -15.73 -0.82
N PHE A 75 -6.19 -16.74 -0.05
CA PHE A 75 -5.23 -16.57 1.05
C PHE A 75 -3.75 -16.75 0.67
N ALA A 76 -3.44 -16.88 -0.61
CA ALA A 76 -2.08 -16.92 -1.13
C ALA A 76 -1.98 -16.19 -2.47
N LEU A 77 -0.80 -15.62 -2.75
CA LEU A 77 -0.59 -14.76 -3.93
C LEU A 77 -0.83 -15.47 -5.26
N ASN A 78 -0.63 -16.78 -5.32
CA ASN A 78 -0.88 -17.58 -6.52
C ASN A 78 -2.37 -17.79 -6.82
N TYR A 79 -3.27 -17.45 -5.90
CA TYR A 79 -4.71 -17.52 -6.12
C TYR A 79 -5.30 -16.21 -6.62
N ILE A 80 -4.63 -15.08 -6.40
CA ILE A 80 -5.11 -13.77 -6.84
C ILE A 80 -4.77 -13.54 -8.30
N ASP A 81 -5.70 -13.00 -9.05
CA ASP A 81 -5.56 -12.73 -10.47
C ASP A 81 -6.28 -11.44 -10.86
N ARG A 82 -6.26 -11.11 -12.15
CA ARG A 82 -6.87 -9.87 -12.67
C ARG A 82 -8.39 -9.97 -12.78
N ASP A 83 -8.96 -11.17 -12.66
CA ASP A 83 -10.39 -11.39 -12.68
C ASP A 83 -10.99 -11.03 -11.30
N ASP A 84 -10.21 -11.02 -10.21
CA ASP A 84 -10.68 -10.53 -8.90
C ASP A 84 -11.11 -9.05 -8.84
N ILE A 85 -10.96 -8.29 -9.93
CA ILE A 85 -11.37 -6.89 -10.04
C ILE A 85 -12.28 -6.66 -11.24
N LEU A 86 -13.22 -5.72 -11.08
CA LEU A 86 -14.12 -5.26 -12.13
C LEU A 86 -14.26 -3.74 -12.11
N SER A 87 -14.65 -3.17 -13.24
CA SER A 87 -14.92 -1.75 -13.41
C SER A 87 -16.37 -1.43 -13.09
N LEU A 88 -16.60 -0.41 -12.26
CA LEU A 88 -17.95 0.07 -11.93
C LEU A 88 -18.56 0.97 -13.01
N THR A 89 -17.75 1.52 -13.92
CA THR A 89 -18.23 2.35 -15.03
C THR A 89 -17.64 1.88 -16.35
N LYS A 90 -18.31 2.24 -17.45
CA LYS A 90 -17.87 1.89 -18.81
C LYS A 90 -16.60 2.67 -19.19
N GLU A 91 -16.44 3.89 -18.70
CA GLU A 91 -15.25 4.71 -18.92
C GLU A 91 -14.04 4.11 -18.23
N ALA A 92 -14.19 3.66 -16.98
CA ALA A 92 -13.13 2.96 -16.27
C ALA A 92 -12.76 1.65 -16.98
N ALA A 93 -13.75 0.91 -17.48
CA ALA A 93 -13.50 -0.30 -18.27
C ALA A 93 -12.74 0.01 -19.57
N TYR A 94 -13.16 1.04 -20.30
CA TYR A 94 -12.52 1.48 -21.54
C TYR A 94 -11.06 1.91 -21.34
N VAL A 95 -10.77 2.65 -20.28
CA VAL A 95 -9.40 3.15 -20.00
C VAL A 95 -8.49 2.07 -19.42
N SER A 96 -9.01 1.23 -18.52
CA SER A 96 -8.18 0.26 -17.77
C SER A 96 -8.07 -1.11 -18.43
N GLY A 97 -8.98 -1.43 -19.34
CA GLY A 97 -9.16 -2.78 -19.89
C GLY A 97 -9.71 -3.79 -18.88
N ILE A 98 -10.14 -3.36 -17.68
CA ILE A 98 -10.78 -4.24 -16.69
C ILE A 98 -12.27 -4.36 -17.05
N PRO A 99 -12.86 -5.57 -17.10
CA PRO A 99 -14.25 -5.78 -17.51
C PRO A 99 -15.25 -4.92 -16.74
N TYR A 100 -16.30 -4.47 -17.42
CA TYR A 100 -17.42 -3.78 -16.78
C TYR A 100 -18.26 -4.77 -15.96
N LEU A 101 -18.80 -4.33 -14.81
CA LEU A 101 -19.60 -5.15 -13.89
C LEU A 101 -20.67 -6.01 -14.60
N MET A 102 -21.36 -5.46 -15.59
CA MET A 102 -22.43 -6.17 -16.29
C MET A 102 -21.94 -7.21 -17.30
N ASP A 103 -20.66 -7.16 -17.67
CA ASP A 103 -20.05 -8.01 -18.69
C ASP A 103 -19.12 -9.08 -18.11
N TYR A 104 -18.74 -8.94 -16.83
CA TYR A 104 -17.69 -9.71 -16.16
C TYR A 104 -17.86 -11.24 -16.30
N ASP A 105 -19.05 -11.78 -16.00
CA ASP A 105 -19.35 -13.24 -16.10
C ASP A 105 -20.09 -13.63 -17.39
N SER A 106 -20.14 -12.74 -18.40
CA SER A 106 -21.00 -12.94 -19.57
C SER A 106 -20.63 -14.18 -20.40
N ASN A 107 -19.38 -14.62 -20.39
CA ASN A 107 -18.94 -15.83 -21.07
C ASN A 107 -19.33 -17.10 -20.29
N GLU A 108 -19.08 -17.12 -18.98
CA GLU A 108 -19.46 -18.23 -18.09
C GLU A 108 -20.96 -18.50 -18.15
N ILE A 109 -21.79 -17.44 -18.11
CA ILE A 109 -23.24 -17.53 -18.21
C ILE A 109 -23.67 -18.20 -19.52
N LYS A 110 -23.03 -17.86 -20.64
CA LYS A 110 -23.37 -18.43 -21.96
C LYS A 110 -23.05 -19.91 -22.04
N GLU A 111 -21.96 -20.36 -21.43
CA GLU A 111 -21.61 -21.79 -21.40
C GLU A 111 -22.56 -22.60 -20.52
N ILE A 112 -23.03 -22.03 -19.39
CA ILE A 112 -23.99 -22.69 -18.50
C ILE A 112 -25.38 -22.84 -19.14
N LEU A 113 -25.80 -21.88 -19.95
CA LEU A 113 -27.15 -21.84 -20.55
C LEU A 113 -27.28 -22.59 -21.89
N LYS A 114 -26.20 -23.21 -22.38
CA LYS A 114 -26.25 -24.13 -23.54
C LYS A 114 -26.84 -25.48 -23.14
#